data_AF-A0A926F227-F1
#
_entry.id   AF-A0A926F227-F1
#
_cell.length_a   1.000
_cell.length_b   1.000
_cell.length_c   1.000
_cell.angle_alpha   90.00
_cell.angle_beta   90.00
_cell.angle_gamma   90.00
#
_symmetry.space_group_name_H-M   'P 1'
#
loop_
_entity.id
_entity.type
_entity.pdbx_description
1 polymer ?
#
loop_
_entity_poly.entity_id
_entity_poly.type
_entity_poly.pdbx_seq_one_letter_code
_entity_poly.pdbx_strand_id
1 'polypeptide(L)'
;MYTSTIGRTFLKAYNTKFHTEHTAKSFFEEIFIPLFFGHPKYMMTAGNSPLENPKLSWDDMIKGKKPFETDERRQERISKTIHKIDSEEADASIARGYGVTNLTAATSGQITNIDLPDNKENIYLSWIGDALGIGVTGGLIILFDHEQLLLDIFEGWQYYRRYLEQYPMMKGNQINTWNGRWITHRYSSNFDEDDPTSEFNPLNPSDNEIFNLQTIAWVDVLLNIARRIDMDDMVGYLYSIGQTNTTIGFIPFRLKDILRPNQLYVKIFGESALKKNSKKLSQLYGTAIGLKAACQLGSIGIPAMEPKGLRPFFNTQKGEGKKIIYKQDEEQEITFNTYLIWIMAMLNNEKLWDMSQEFAKLLLKYEAGAEKGRRDRTNNVNQLLRSSRKKDFIEKLIPLVKEEEDTEGFGNMAKVVNIMPDDNYPYFNTLIRFQYALLNK
;
A
#
# COMPACT_ATOMS: atom_id res chain seq x y z
N MET A 1 6.28 20.60 12.48
CA MET A 1 5.92 19.87 11.24
C MET A 1 6.23 18.39 11.40
N TYR A 2 5.49 17.50 10.73
CA TYR A 2 5.65 16.07 10.97
C TYR A 2 7.00 15.52 10.45
N THR A 3 7.53 16.06 9.35
CA THR A 3 8.89 15.77 8.87
C THR A 3 9.95 16.00 9.95
N SER A 4 9.90 17.12 10.68
CA SER A 4 10.80 17.37 11.82
C SER A 4 10.64 16.35 12.95
N THR A 5 9.43 15.80 13.15
CA THR A 5 9.16 14.77 14.17
C THR A 5 9.82 13.46 13.76
N ILE A 6 9.64 13.03 12.51
CA ILE A 6 10.28 11.83 11.97
C ILE A 6 11.81 11.94 12.02
N GLY A 7 12.36 13.09 11.61
CA GLY A 7 13.79 13.34 11.70
C GLY A 7 14.31 13.23 13.13
N ARG A 8 13.53 13.70 14.11
CA ARG A 8 13.89 13.62 15.54
C ARG A 8 13.94 12.19 16.03
N THR A 9 12.89 11.41 15.75
CA THR A 9 12.83 10.00 16.13
C THR A 9 13.99 9.23 15.51
N PHE A 10 14.23 9.42 14.21
CA PHE A 10 15.36 8.80 13.53
C PHE A 10 16.71 9.19 14.13
N LEU A 11 16.98 10.48 14.32
CA LEU A 11 18.28 10.93 14.82
C LEU A 11 18.58 10.38 16.22
N LYS A 12 17.57 10.35 17.09
CA LYS A 12 17.68 9.72 18.41
C LYS A 12 18.02 8.23 18.29
N ALA A 13 17.32 7.50 17.43
CA ALA A 13 17.56 6.08 17.19
C ALA A 13 18.95 5.83 16.58
N TYR A 14 19.40 6.69 15.67
CA TYR A 14 20.72 6.66 15.05
C TYR A 14 21.82 6.84 16.10
N ASN A 15 21.76 7.92 16.88
CA ASN A 15 22.72 8.20 17.95
C ASN A 15 22.80 7.05 18.96
N THR A 16 21.66 6.46 19.29
CA THR A 16 21.60 5.29 20.19
C THR A 16 22.27 4.06 19.57
N LYS A 17 21.95 3.72 18.31
CA LYS A 17 22.48 2.53 17.62
C LYS A 17 23.98 2.61 17.34
N PHE A 18 24.48 3.79 16.99
CA PHE A 18 25.88 4.00 16.60
C PHE A 18 26.74 4.60 17.71
N HIS A 19 26.18 4.82 18.89
CA HIS A 19 26.86 5.44 20.03
C HIS A 19 27.49 6.80 19.69
N THR A 20 26.72 7.65 19.01
CA THR A 20 27.12 9.00 18.61
C THR A 20 26.25 10.05 19.30
N GLU A 21 26.64 11.32 19.21
CA GLU A 21 25.95 12.45 19.84
C GLU A 21 25.64 13.58 18.83
N HIS A 22 25.30 13.22 17.59
CA HIS A 22 25.02 14.24 16.59
C HIS A 22 23.81 15.09 16.97
N THR A 23 23.95 16.41 16.82
CA THR A 23 22.82 17.33 16.68
C THR A 23 22.21 17.20 15.28
N ALA A 24 21.02 17.75 15.04
CA ALA A 24 20.43 17.74 13.71
C ALA A 24 21.31 18.46 12.70
N LYS A 25 21.95 19.57 13.12
CA LYS A 25 22.90 20.30 12.28
C LYS A 25 24.14 19.47 11.96
N SER A 26 24.81 18.88 12.96
CA SER A 26 26.01 18.08 12.69
C SER A 26 25.68 16.84 11.85
N PHE A 27 24.56 16.16 12.10
CA PHE A 27 24.13 15.06 11.24
C PHE A 27 23.86 15.54 9.81
N PHE A 28 23.20 16.69 9.66
CA PHE A 28 22.91 17.27 8.36
C PHE A 28 24.20 17.59 7.59
N GLU A 29 25.17 18.22 8.22
CA GLU A 29 26.42 18.64 7.58
C GLU A 29 27.39 17.47 7.34
N GLU A 30 27.51 16.54 8.27
CA GLU A 30 28.55 15.50 8.25
C GLU A 30 28.09 14.21 7.57
N ILE A 31 26.78 13.91 7.58
CA ILE A 31 26.25 12.64 7.04
C ILE A 31 25.30 12.91 5.87
N PHE A 32 24.29 13.76 6.09
CA PHE A 32 23.23 13.96 5.11
C PHE A 32 23.70 14.68 3.85
N ILE A 33 24.35 15.84 3.99
CA ILE A 33 24.85 16.63 2.86
C ILE A 33 25.83 15.83 2.00
N PRO A 34 26.88 15.19 2.55
CA PRO A 34 27.82 14.41 1.75
C PRO A 34 27.12 13.34 0.93
N LEU A 35 26.15 12.63 1.52
CA LEU A 35 25.43 11.55 0.85
C LEU A 35 24.44 12.06 -0.22
N PHE A 36 23.61 13.04 0.13
CA PHE A 36 22.47 13.46 -0.70
C PHE A 36 22.82 14.52 -1.74
N PHE A 37 23.70 15.45 -1.37
CA PHE A 37 23.98 16.67 -2.12
C PHE A 37 25.48 16.90 -2.34
N GLY A 38 26.35 15.98 -1.89
CA GLY A 38 27.79 16.04 -2.09
C GLY A 38 28.24 15.56 -3.47
N HIS A 39 27.35 14.95 -4.26
CA HIS A 39 27.66 14.32 -5.55
C HIS A 39 26.96 15.02 -6.72
N PRO A 40 27.44 14.84 -7.97
CA PRO A 40 26.84 15.45 -9.15
C PRO A 40 25.34 15.14 -9.34
N LYS A 41 24.91 13.91 -9.00
CA LYS A 41 23.49 13.50 -9.01
C LYS A 41 22.94 13.47 -7.60
N TYR A 42 21.99 14.35 -7.28
CA TYR A 42 21.38 14.38 -5.96
C TYR A 42 20.44 13.20 -5.72
N MET A 43 20.29 12.80 -4.46
CA MET A 43 19.38 11.71 -4.07
C MET A 43 17.94 12.19 -3.88
N MET A 44 17.74 13.47 -3.53
CA MET A 44 16.42 14.06 -3.32
C MET A 44 16.32 15.47 -3.92
N THR A 45 15.11 15.88 -4.30
CA THR A 45 14.85 17.26 -4.73
C THR A 45 14.94 18.22 -3.54
N ALA A 46 15.69 19.31 -3.73
CA ALA A 46 15.80 20.39 -2.75
C ALA A 46 14.75 21.49 -2.98
N GLY A 47 13.94 21.36 -4.02
CA GLY A 47 12.81 22.24 -4.29
C GLY A 47 13.27 23.67 -4.60
N ASN A 48 12.80 24.63 -3.80
CA ASN A 48 13.13 26.04 -3.97
C ASN A 48 14.37 26.48 -3.18
N SER A 49 15.04 25.55 -2.48
CA SER A 49 16.22 25.87 -1.69
C SER A 49 17.42 26.23 -2.59
N PRO A 50 18.46 26.89 -2.03
CA PRO A 50 19.67 27.20 -2.79
C PRO A 50 20.37 25.95 -3.38
N LEU A 51 20.14 24.76 -2.83
CA LEU A 51 20.66 23.50 -3.38
C LEU A 51 20.12 23.21 -4.79
N GLU A 52 18.92 23.66 -5.15
CA GLU A 52 18.34 23.38 -6.47
C GLU A 52 17.85 24.64 -7.20
N ASN A 53 18.01 25.84 -6.62
CA ASN A 53 17.59 27.10 -7.23
C ASN A 53 18.80 28.03 -7.50
N PRO A 54 19.08 28.46 -8.75
CA PRO A 54 18.35 28.21 -10.00
C PRO A 54 18.26 26.73 -10.38
N LYS A 55 17.16 26.37 -11.06
CA LYS A 55 16.77 24.98 -11.37
C LYS A 55 17.84 24.26 -12.19
N LEU A 56 18.22 23.06 -11.74
CA LEU A 56 19.16 22.19 -12.43
C LEU A 56 18.50 21.44 -13.59
N SER A 57 19.14 21.43 -14.75
CA SER A 57 18.68 20.69 -15.95
C SER A 57 19.14 19.23 -15.90
N TRP A 58 18.60 18.44 -14.96
CA TRP A 58 19.02 17.07 -14.69
C TRP A 58 19.13 16.18 -15.95
N ASP A 59 18.11 16.20 -16.79
CA ASP A 59 18.06 15.32 -17.97
C ASP A 59 19.12 15.73 -19.02
N ASP A 60 19.40 17.03 -19.19
CA ASP A 60 20.47 17.51 -20.07
C ASP A 60 21.85 17.14 -19.53
N MET A 61 22.04 17.23 -18.21
CA MET A 61 23.29 16.89 -17.54
C MET A 61 23.59 15.39 -17.64
N ILE A 62 22.59 14.55 -17.39
CA ILE A 62 22.72 13.09 -17.51
C ILE A 62 23.04 12.68 -18.96
N LYS A 63 22.44 13.36 -19.95
CA LYS A 63 22.70 13.12 -21.38
C LYS A 63 24.00 13.76 -21.90
N GLY A 64 24.78 14.43 -21.05
CA GLY A 64 26.01 15.11 -21.45
C GLY A 64 25.81 16.34 -22.35
N LYS A 65 24.57 16.85 -22.49
CA LYS A 65 24.29 18.09 -23.24
C LYS A 65 24.76 19.33 -22.50
N LYS A 66 24.85 19.23 -21.18
CA LYS A 66 25.40 20.25 -20.27
C LYS A 66 26.32 19.56 -19.25
N PRO A 67 27.42 20.18 -18.82
CA PRO A 67 28.20 19.63 -17.72
C PRO A 67 27.37 19.65 -16.43
N PHE A 68 27.63 18.69 -15.54
CA PHE A 68 27.18 18.79 -14.15
C PHE A 68 27.83 20.01 -13.46
N GLU A 69 27.21 20.52 -12.41
CA GLU A 69 27.81 21.61 -11.62
C GLU A 69 29.15 21.19 -11.00
N THR A 70 30.10 22.12 -10.98
CA THR A 70 31.40 21.92 -10.33
C THR A 70 31.24 21.76 -8.82
N ASP A 71 32.25 21.18 -8.18
CA ASP A 71 32.22 20.97 -6.74
C ASP A 71 32.20 22.31 -5.99
N GLU A 72 32.89 23.36 -6.47
CA GLU A 72 32.85 24.70 -5.86
C GLU A 72 31.44 25.29 -5.89
N ARG A 73 30.75 25.18 -7.02
CA ARG A 73 29.37 25.67 -7.15
C ARG A 73 28.42 24.92 -6.21
N ARG A 74 28.64 23.60 -6.04
CA ARG A 74 27.89 22.77 -5.11
C ARG A 74 28.13 23.20 -3.66
N GLN A 75 29.38 23.44 -3.28
CA GLN A 75 29.73 23.94 -1.95
C GLN A 75 29.18 25.33 -1.66
N GLU A 76 29.13 26.23 -2.65
CA GLU A 76 28.47 27.53 -2.53
C GLU A 76 26.98 27.37 -2.21
N ARG A 77 26.27 26.49 -2.94
CA ARG A 77 24.85 26.20 -2.69
C ARG A 77 24.59 25.60 -1.30
N ILE A 78 25.45 24.68 -0.87
CA ILE A 78 25.39 24.06 0.47
C ILE A 78 25.58 25.14 1.55
N SER A 79 26.66 25.92 1.46
CA SER A 79 26.98 26.99 2.42
C SER A 79 25.86 28.02 2.50
N LYS A 80 25.32 28.42 1.34
CA LYS A 80 24.17 29.33 1.28
C LYS A 80 22.95 28.73 1.97
N THR A 81 22.66 27.44 1.76
CA THR A 81 21.52 26.77 2.40
C THR A 81 21.67 26.74 3.92
N ILE A 82 22.85 26.37 4.43
CA ILE A 82 23.13 26.36 5.87
C ILE A 82 22.97 27.77 6.46
N HIS A 83 23.56 28.77 5.81
CA HIS A 83 23.43 30.17 6.24
C HIS A 83 21.97 30.63 6.29
N LYS A 84 21.16 30.33 5.26
CA LYS A 84 19.73 30.65 5.27
C LYS A 84 19.00 29.94 6.42
N ILE A 85 19.27 28.65 6.67
CA ILE A 85 18.68 27.92 7.80
C ILE A 85 19.01 28.61 9.13
N ASP A 86 20.27 29.00 9.34
CA ASP A 86 20.71 29.61 10.59
C ASP A 86 20.18 31.05 10.81
N SER A 87 19.87 31.78 9.74
CA SER A 87 19.60 33.23 9.81
C SER A 87 18.16 33.65 9.50
N GLU A 88 17.41 32.86 8.72
CA GLU A 88 16.08 33.23 8.24
C GLU A 88 14.98 32.42 8.94
N GLU A 89 13.78 32.99 9.05
CA GLU A 89 12.60 32.28 9.56
C GLU A 89 12.26 31.08 8.67
N ALA A 90 11.76 30.01 9.29
CA ALA A 90 11.40 28.79 8.59
C ALA A 90 10.34 29.02 7.50
N ASP A 91 10.71 28.76 6.24
CA ASP A 91 9.79 28.72 5.10
C ASP A 91 10.05 27.47 4.25
N ALA A 92 9.11 27.10 3.37
CA ALA A 92 9.23 25.92 2.51
C ALA A 92 10.52 25.86 1.64
N SER A 93 11.21 26.99 1.43
CA SER A 93 12.51 27.04 0.75
C SER A 93 13.67 26.47 1.57
N ILE A 94 13.58 26.48 2.90
CA ILE A 94 14.63 26.01 3.81
C ILE A 94 14.15 24.95 4.82
N ALA A 95 12.84 24.77 5.00
CA ALA A 95 12.23 23.84 5.94
C ALA A 95 11.26 22.90 5.21
N ARG A 96 11.59 21.62 5.15
CA ARG A 96 10.86 20.63 4.34
C ARG A 96 9.51 20.28 4.93
N GLY A 97 8.46 20.41 4.12
CA GLY A 97 7.07 20.18 4.53
C GLY A 97 6.41 21.38 5.21
N TYR A 98 7.15 22.46 5.51
CA TYR A 98 6.61 23.71 6.05
C TYR A 98 5.82 24.47 4.98
N GLY A 99 4.91 25.34 5.44
CA GLY A 99 4.20 26.26 4.54
C GLY A 99 5.16 27.29 3.93
N VAL A 100 4.79 27.80 2.75
CA VAL A 100 5.39 29.03 2.23
C VAL A 100 4.84 30.22 3.00
N THR A 101 5.67 31.23 3.21
CA THR A 101 5.28 32.50 3.87
C THR A 101 4.12 33.20 3.15
N ASN A 102 3.98 33.01 1.84
CA ASN A 102 2.80 33.44 1.10
C ASN A 102 1.67 32.39 1.16
N LEU A 103 0.67 32.65 2.01
CA LEU A 103 -0.48 31.77 2.25
C LEU A 103 -1.32 31.44 0.99
N THR A 104 -1.21 32.22 -0.09
CA THR A 104 -1.98 31.99 -1.34
C THR A 104 -1.20 31.20 -2.39
N ALA A 105 0.06 30.85 -2.15
CA ALA A 105 0.86 30.12 -3.13
C ALA A 105 0.45 28.64 -3.21
N ALA A 106 0.48 28.06 -4.41
CA ALA A 106 0.04 26.68 -4.69
C ALA A 106 0.88 25.59 -4.00
N THR A 107 2.05 25.95 -3.47
CA THR A 107 2.93 25.09 -2.67
C THR A 107 2.72 25.27 -1.16
N SER A 108 1.78 26.12 -0.73
CA SER A 108 1.39 26.22 0.68
C SER A 108 0.77 24.92 1.14
N GLY A 109 1.24 24.42 2.29
CA GLY A 109 0.77 23.19 2.89
C GLY A 109 1.01 23.24 4.39
N GLN A 110 0.15 22.54 5.16
CA GLN A 110 0.27 22.39 6.60
C GLN A 110 0.39 23.73 7.38
N ILE A 111 -0.31 24.77 6.92
CA ILE A 111 -0.42 26.05 7.64
C ILE A 111 -1.26 25.84 8.90
N THR A 112 -0.77 26.34 10.03
CA THR A 112 -1.50 26.33 11.30
C THR A 112 -1.57 27.74 11.88
N ASN A 113 -2.63 28.02 12.64
CA ASN A 113 -2.76 29.21 13.46
C ASN A 113 -2.13 29.04 14.85
N ILE A 114 -1.51 27.90 15.12
CA ILE A 114 -0.71 27.65 16.33
C ILE A 114 0.65 28.31 16.12
N ASP A 115 1.05 29.15 17.08
CA ASP A 115 2.40 29.72 17.09
C ASP A 115 3.42 28.60 17.35
N LEU A 116 4.27 28.35 16.37
CA LEU A 116 5.33 27.36 16.45
C LEU A 116 6.66 28.10 16.53
N PRO A 117 7.45 27.93 17.60
CA PRO A 117 8.70 28.66 17.75
C PRO A 117 9.64 28.32 16.60
N ASP A 118 10.30 29.36 16.06
CA ASP A 118 11.35 29.18 15.08
C ASP A 118 12.54 28.45 15.74
N ASN A 119 12.66 27.17 15.41
CA ASN A 119 13.67 26.29 15.98
C ASN A 119 14.51 25.72 14.85
N LYS A 120 15.76 26.20 14.74
CA LYS A 120 16.69 25.80 13.67
C LYS A 120 16.96 24.30 13.66
N GLU A 121 16.98 23.66 14.84
CA GLU A 121 17.08 22.21 14.96
C GLU A 121 15.92 21.52 14.21
N ASN A 122 14.68 22.01 14.36
CA ASN A 122 13.53 21.46 13.64
C ASN A 122 13.64 21.63 12.13
N ILE A 123 14.28 22.70 11.65
CA ILE A 123 14.51 22.92 10.22
C ILE A 123 15.46 21.85 9.68
N TYR A 124 16.60 21.59 10.32
CA TYR A 124 17.51 20.50 9.93
C TYR A 124 16.83 19.13 10.00
N LEU A 125 16.11 18.85 11.09
CA LEU A 125 15.36 17.59 11.24
C LEU A 125 14.32 17.40 10.14
N SER A 126 13.75 18.48 9.61
CA SER A 126 12.76 18.38 8.53
C SER A 126 13.35 17.80 7.24
N TRP A 127 14.61 18.13 6.92
CA TRP A 127 15.30 17.57 5.76
C TRP A 127 15.55 16.08 5.91
N ILE A 128 16.06 15.69 7.07
CA ILE A 128 16.31 14.29 7.42
C ILE A 128 14.99 13.50 7.36
N GLY A 129 13.92 14.05 7.95
CA GLY A 129 12.60 13.42 7.95
C GLY A 129 11.95 13.30 6.57
N ASP A 130 12.05 14.32 5.71
CA ASP A 130 11.50 14.26 4.34
C ASP A 130 12.18 13.18 3.49
N ALA A 131 13.48 12.95 3.72
CA ALA A 131 14.24 11.91 3.04
C ALA A 131 13.90 10.47 3.50
N LEU A 132 13.26 10.32 4.67
CA LEU A 132 12.83 9.02 5.23
C LEU A 132 11.44 8.60 4.72
N GLY A 133 10.80 9.40 3.86
CA GLY A 133 9.50 9.08 3.30
C GLY A 133 9.51 7.84 2.41
N ILE A 134 8.45 7.03 2.49
CA ILE A 134 8.25 5.85 1.64
C ILE A 134 7.32 6.22 0.49
N GLY A 135 7.85 6.27 -0.73
CA GLY A 135 7.11 6.56 -1.95
C GLY A 135 6.39 5.33 -2.50
N VAL A 136 5.11 5.49 -2.86
CA VAL A 136 4.27 4.44 -3.45
C VAL A 136 3.62 4.91 -4.76
N THR A 137 3.15 3.96 -5.57
CA THR A 137 2.42 4.23 -6.81
C THR A 137 1.25 5.20 -6.56
N GLY A 138 1.08 6.16 -7.47
CA GLY A 138 0.14 7.28 -7.30
C GLY A 138 0.79 8.55 -6.73
N GLY A 139 2.11 8.54 -6.51
CA GLY A 139 2.89 9.73 -6.12
C GLY A 139 2.69 10.15 -4.66
N LEU A 140 2.15 9.25 -3.83
CA LEU A 140 2.02 9.46 -2.38
C LEU A 140 3.29 9.00 -1.67
N ILE A 141 3.59 9.71 -0.59
CA ILE A 141 4.68 9.42 0.34
C ILE A 141 4.04 9.13 1.69
N ILE A 142 4.52 8.09 2.38
CA ILE A 142 4.07 7.69 3.71
C ILE A 142 5.25 7.86 4.67
N LEU A 143 5.02 8.58 5.78
CA LEU A 143 5.96 8.69 6.89
C LEU A 143 5.45 7.88 8.08
N PHE A 144 6.28 6.94 8.55
CA PHE A 144 6.01 6.13 9.73
C PHE A 144 6.96 6.51 10.86
N ASP A 145 6.42 6.82 12.02
CA ASP A 145 7.21 7.15 13.22
C ASP A 145 7.57 5.87 13.97
N HIS A 146 8.50 5.09 13.42
CA HIS A 146 8.93 3.79 13.97
C HIS A 146 10.45 3.63 13.86
N GLU A 147 11.14 3.66 15.00
CA GLU A 147 12.62 3.74 15.09
C GLU A 147 13.34 2.74 14.19
N GLN A 148 13.03 1.44 14.32
CA GLN A 148 13.70 0.39 13.53
C GLN A 148 13.43 0.53 12.03
N LEU A 149 12.22 0.95 11.64
CA LEU A 149 11.87 1.12 10.22
C LEU A 149 12.64 2.30 9.63
N LEU A 150 12.78 3.39 10.39
CA LEU A 150 13.55 4.56 9.97
C LEU A 150 15.04 4.23 9.81
N LEU A 151 15.61 3.44 10.73
CA LEU A 151 16.99 2.94 10.62
C LEU A 151 17.18 2.02 9.41
N ASP A 152 16.20 1.16 9.13
CA ASP A 152 16.23 0.26 7.97
C ASP A 152 16.14 1.05 6.65
N ILE A 153 15.34 2.12 6.60
CA ILE A 153 15.30 3.04 5.44
C ILE A 153 16.66 3.72 5.24
N PHE A 154 17.25 4.24 6.32
CA PHE A 154 18.55 4.91 6.29
C PHE A 154 19.67 4.02 5.75
N GLU A 155 19.69 2.73 6.13
CA GLU A 155 20.67 1.77 5.61
C GLU A 155 20.62 1.67 4.08
N GLY A 156 19.40 1.74 3.51
CA GLY A 156 19.15 1.76 2.07
C GLY A 156 19.76 2.95 1.34
N TRP A 157 20.01 4.08 2.02
CA TRP A 157 20.51 5.30 1.39
C TRP A 157 21.90 5.12 0.78
N GLN A 158 22.78 4.37 1.46
CA GLN A 158 24.13 4.09 0.97
C GLN A 158 24.09 3.25 -0.32
N TYR A 159 23.20 2.27 -0.39
CA TYR A 159 22.99 1.48 -1.60
C TYR A 159 22.44 2.36 -2.73
N TYR A 160 21.50 3.27 -2.46
CA TYR A 160 21.00 4.18 -3.49
C TYR A 160 22.11 5.06 -4.08
N ARG A 161 22.97 5.62 -3.22
CA ARG A 161 24.12 6.42 -3.65
C ARG A 161 25.03 5.64 -4.59
N ARG A 162 25.36 4.39 -4.24
CA ARG A 162 26.17 3.49 -5.08
C ARG A 162 25.49 3.20 -6.42
N TYR A 163 24.19 2.93 -6.43
CA TYR A 163 23.43 2.72 -7.68
C TYR A 163 23.49 3.96 -8.59
N LEU A 164 23.31 5.17 -8.03
CA LEU A 164 23.40 6.39 -8.83
C LEU A 164 24.79 6.56 -9.48
N GLU A 165 25.86 6.14 -8.81
CA GLU A 165 27.22 6.21 -9.36
C GLU A 165 27.51 5.10 -10.38
N GLN A 166 27.05 3.89 -10.10
CA GLN A 166 27.23 2.73 -10.98
C GLN A 166 26.44 2.85 -12.30
N TYR A 167 25.31 3.54 -12.28
CA TYR A 167 24.45 3.71 -13.46
C TYR A 167 24.43 5.19 -13.90
N PRO A 168 25.33 5.62 -14.81
CA PRO A 168 25.42 7.02 -15.25
C PRO A 168 24.10 7.60 -15.76
N MET A 169 23.36 6.81 -16.54
CA MET A 169 22.06 7.17 -17.14
C MET A 169 20.88 7.13 -16.16
N MET A 170 21.10 6.78 -14.90
CA MET A 170 20.04 6.77 -13.89
C MET A 170 19.73 8.17 -13.35
N LYS A 171 18.45 8.49 -13.25
CA LYS A 171 17.96 9.75 -12.68
C LYS A 171 18.12 9.78 -11.15
N GLY A 172 18.60 10.92 -10.65
CA GLY A 172 18.60 11.25 -9.22
C GLY A 172 17.23 11.72 -8.71
N ASN A 173 17.19 12.29 -7.51
CA ASN A 173 15.99 12.86 -6.88
C ASN A 173 14.83 11.88 -6.67
N GLN A 174 15.12 10.59 -6.49
CA GLN A 174 14.10 9.55 -6.33
C GLN A 174 14.16 8.85 -4.97
N ILE A 175 14.69 9.50 -3.91
CA ILE A 175 14.87 8.87 -2.58
C ILE A 175 13.60 8.19 -2.06
N ASN A 176 12.44 8.84 -2.16
CA ASN A 176 11.21 8.25 -1.62
C ASN A 176 10.80 6.99 -2.40
N THR A 177 10.95 7.00 -3.73
CA THR A 177 10.74 5.81 -4.56
C THR A 177 11.74 4.71 -4.22
N TRP A 178 13.01 5.08 -3.99
CA TRP A 178 14.02 4.14 -3.53
C TRP A 178 13.63 3.51 -2.20
N ASN A 179 13.25 4.30 -1.20
CA ASN A 179 12.87 3.82 0.14
C ASN A 179 11.72 2.80 0.05
N GLY A 180 10.71 3.03 -0.80
CA GLY A 180 9.63 2.07 -1.02
C GLY A 180 10.10 0.74 -1.61
N ARG A 181 11.01 0.79 -2.60
CA ARG A 181 11.61 -0.42 -3.19
C ARG A 181 12.52 -1.15 -2.20
N TRP A 182 13.37 -0.40 -1.50
CA TRP A 182 14.31 -0.92 -0.52
C TRP A 182 13.61 -1.63 0.63
N ILE A 183 12.61 -1.01 1.26
CA ILE A 183 11.89 -1.64 2.38
C ILE A 183 11.13 -2.90 1.94
N THR A 184 10.52 -2.87 0.75
CA THR A 184 9.87 -4.07 0.22
C THR A 184 10.88 -5.20 -0.02
N HIS A 185 12.06 -4.88 -0.56
CA HIS A 185 13.15 -5.84 -0.78
C HIS A 185 13.72 -6.38 0.53
N ARG A 186 14.13 -5.49 1.43
CA ARG A 186 14.73 -5.80 2.73
C ARG A 186 13.84 -6.68 3.60
N TYR A 187 12.52 -6.46 3.55
CA TYR A 187 11.56 -7.23 4.33
C TYR A 187 10.97 -8.42 3.57
N SER A 188 11.46 -8.69 2.35
CA SER A 188 11.06 -9.87 1.60
C SER A 188 11.68 -11.14 2.18
N SER A 189 11.10 -12.30 1.87
CA SER A 189 11.65 -13.60 2.27
C SER A 189 12.98 -13.95 1.61
N ASN A 190 13.36 -13.23 0.55
CA ASN A 190 14.54 -13.52 -0.26
C ASN A 190 15.70 -12.54 0.05
N PHE A 191 15.55 -11.69 1.06
CA PHE A 191 16.61 -10.77 1.45
C PHE A 191 17.79 -11.54 2.04
N ASP A 192 18.97 -11.28 1.50
CA ASP A 192 20.24 -11.81 1.99
C ASP A 192 20.98 -10.69 2.73
N GLU A 193 21.30 -10.89 4.01
CA GLU A 193 22.03 -9.90 4.82
C GLU A 193 23.50 -9.78 4.39
N ASP A 194 24.09 -10.85 3.84
CA ASP A 194 25.48 -10.87 3.37
C ASP A 194 25.62 -10.27 1.97
N ASP A 195 24.56 -10.35 1.15
CA ASP A 195 24.42 -9.63 -0.13
C ASP A 195 23.10 -8.82 -0.20
N PRO A 196 23.02 -7.64 0.44
CA PRO A 196 21.78 -6.88 0.56
C PRO A 196 21.18 -6.39 -0.77
N THR A 197 21.95 -6.43 -1.85
CA THR A 197 21.51 -6.03 -3.20
C THR A 197 21.25 -7.23 -4.11
N SER A 198 21.38 -8.46 -3.61
CA SER A 198 21.08 -9.66 -4.39
C SER A 198 19.66 -9.63 -4.90
N GLU A 199 19.47 -9.98 -6.17
CA GLU A 199 18.17 -9.97 -6.87
C GLU A 199 17.42 -8.61 -6.87
N PHE A 200 18.05 -7.53 -6.39
CA PHE A 200 17.44 -6.22 -6.30
C PHE A 200 17.67 -5.40 -7.57
N ASN A 201 16.71 -5.44 -8.50
CA ASN A 201 16.68 -4.54 -9.65
C ASN A 201 15.51 -3.56 -9.56
N PRO A 202 15.75 -2.29 -9.19
CA PRO A 202 14.70 -1.29 -9.06
C PRO A 202 14.53 -0.41 -10.30
N LEU A 203 15.28 -0.65 -11.38
CA LEU A 203 15.27 0.19 -12.59
C LEU A 203 14.13 -0.19 -13.53
N ASN A 204 13.45 0.83 -14.07
CA ASN A 204 12.55 0.67 -15.21
C ASN A 204 13.32 0.85 -16.53
N PRO A 205 13.11 -0.02 -17.53
CA PRO A 205 13.48 0.28 -18.91
C PRO A 205 12.80 1.59 -19.32
N SER A 206 13.54 2.46 -19.99
CA SER A 206 13.06 3.78 -20.39
C SER A 206 13.22 3.96 -21.88
N ASP A 207 12.16 4.45 -22.54
CA ASP A 207 12.16 4.78 -23.97
C ASP A 207 13.08 5.97 -24.29
N ASN A 208 13.46 6.76 -23.28
CA ASN A 208 14.18 8.03 -23.41
C ASN A 208 15.67 7.97 -23.01
N GLU A 209 16.25 6.75 -22.93
CA GLU A 209 17.63 6.42 -22.54
C GLU A 209 18.01 6.71 -21.06
N ILE A 210 17.24 7.54 -20.34
CA ILE A 210 17.43 7.80 -18.90
C ILE A 210 16.60 6.81 -18.08
N PHE A 211 17.25 6.03 -17.22
CA PHE A 211 16.59 5.08 -16.32
C PHE A 211 15.97 5.78 -15.12
N ASN A 212 14.72 5.44 -14.80
CA ASN A 212 14.03 5.86 -13.59
C ASN A 212 13.81 4.67 -12.66
N LEU A 213 13.68 4.92 -11.36
CA LEU A 213 13.19 3.90 -10.43
C LEU A 213 11.74 3.52 -10.71
N GLN A 214 11.45 2.23 -10.67
CA GLN A 214 10.08 1.69 -10.71
C GLN A 214 9.34 2.04 -9.42
N THR A 215 8.15 2.62 -9.54
CA THR A 215 7.26 2.80 -8.38
C THR A 215 6.71 1.47 -7.89
N ILE A 216 6.39 1.38 -6.60
CA ILE A 216 5.90 0.16 -5.95
C ILE A 216 4.49 0.35 -5.41
N ALA A 217 3.65 -0.69 -5.52
CA ALA A 217 2.30 -0.64 -5.00
C ALA A 217 2.31 -0.54 -3.48
N TRP A 218 1.37 0.24 -2.93
CA TRP A 218 1.25 0.41 -1.49
C TRP A 218 0.99 -0.91 -0.75
N VAL A 219 0.28 -1.85 -1.39
CA VAL A 219 -0.01 -3.18 -0.85
C VAL A 219 1.28 -3.97 -0.63
N ASP A 220 2.20 -3.96 -1.60
CA ASP A 220 3.48 -4.67 -1.47
C ASP A 220 4.30 -4.13 -0.29
N VAL A 221 4.36 -2.80 -0.15
CA VAL A 221 5.08 -2.16 0.95
C VAL A 221 4.47 -2.54 2.30
N LEU A 222 3.16 -2.35 2.46
CA LEU A 222 2.50 -2.61 3.74
C LEU A 222 2.46 -4.09 4.11
N LEU A 223 2.32 -5.00 3.14
CA LEU A 223 2.39 -6.43 3.40
C LEU A 223 3.76 -6.83 3.97
N ASN A 224 4.84 -6.32 3.40
CA ASN A 224 6.18 -6.64 3.88
C ASN A 224 6.50 -5.97 5.23
N ILE A 225 6.06 -4.72 5.43
CA ILE A 225 6.11 -4.07 6.75
C ILE A 225 5.35 -4.89 7.80
N ALA A 226 4.11 -5.26 7.52
CA ALA A 226 3.27 -5.99 8.47
C ALA A 226 3.82 -7.39 8.80
N ARG A 227 4.51 -8.05 7.85
CA ARG A 227 5.19 -9.33 8.13
C ARG A 227 6.40 -9.18 9.05
N ARG A 228 7.13 -8.08 8.96
CA ARG A 228 8.37 -7.86 9.70
C ARG A 228 8.15 -7.20 11.06
N ILE A 229 7.18 -6.30 11.16
CA ILE A 229 6.89 -5.53 12.38
C ILE A 229 5.66 -6.12 13.06
N ASP A 230 5.87 -6.71 14.24
CA ASP A 230 4.78 -7.26 15.06
C ASP A 230 4.04 -6.15 15.81
N MET A 231 3.13 -5.48 15.11
CA MET A 231 2.23 -4.47 15.65
C MET A 231 0.82 -4.68 15.09
N ASP A 232 -0.19 -4.35 15.89
CA ASP A 232 -1.59 -4.41 15.46
C ASP A 232 -1.89 -3.34 14.40
N ASP A 233 -1.52 -2.11 14.75
CA ASP A 233 -1.78 -0.90 13.99
C ASP A 233 -0.52 -0.02 13.95
N MET A 234 -0.32 0.67 12.84
CA MET A 234 0.72 1.67 12.69
C MET A 234 0.15 2.91 12.00
N VAL A 235 0.34 4.09 12.57
CA VAL A 235 -0.13 5.34 11.95
C VAL A 235 0.92 5.84 10.96
N GLY A 236 0.50 6.08 9.72
CA GLY A 236 1.32 6.76 8.73
C GLY A 236 0.77 8.13 8.38
N TYR A 237 1.66 9.08 8.12
CA TYR A 237 1.29 10.39 7.60
C TYR A 237 1.48 10.43 6.09
N LEU A 238 0.40 10.68 5.34
CA LEU A 238 0.41 10.62 3.88
C LEU A 238 0.34 12.01 3.26
N TYR A 239 1.23 12.24 2.30
CA TYR A 239 1.32 13.48 1.56
C TYR A 239 1.94 13.27 0.17
N SER A 240 1.94 14.30 -0.65
CA SER A 240 2.66 14.36 -1.92
C SER A 240 3.21 15.77 -2.10
N ILE A 241 4.49 15.88 -2.46
CA ILE A 241 5.14 17.14 -2.80
C ILE A 241 5.44 17.11 -4.30
N GLY A 242 5.00 18.13 -5.01
CA GLY A 242 5.15 18.24 -6.46
C GLY A 242 4.83 19.65 -6.93
N GLN A 243 4.23 19.78 -8.12
CA GLN A 243 3.72 21.07 -8.60
C GLN A 243 2.59 21.62 -7.70
N THR A 244 1.79 20.72 -7.12
CA THR A 244 0.78 21.04 -6.12
C THR A 244 0.96 20.10 -4.94
N ASN A 245 1.10 20.66 -3.75
CA ASN A 245 1.24 19.86 -2.54
C ASN A 245 -0.12 19.27 -2.15
N THR A 246 -0.16 17.98 -1.85
CA THR A 246 -1.36 17.28 -1.34
C THR A 246 -1.06 16.71 0.03
N THR A 247 -1.93 16.98 1.01
CA THR A 247 -1.88 16.31 2.32
C THR A 247 -3.15 15.48 2.47
N ILE A 248 -3.00 14.19 2.80
CA ILE A 248 -4.11 13.34 3.24
C ILE A 248 -4.20 13.39 4.76
N GLY A 249 -3.06 13.35 5.45
CA GLY A 249 -2.97 13.40 6.90
C GLY A 249 -2.61 12.05 7.53
N PHE A 250 -2.95 11.90 8.81
CA PHE A 250 -2.67 10.71 9.59
C PHE A 250 -3.71 9.62 9.33
N ILE A 251 -3.25 8.45 8.89
CA ILE A 251 -4.10 7.29 8.61
C ILE A 251 -3.59 6.08 9.40
N PRO A 252 -4.43 5.45 10.23
CA PRO A 252 -4.13 4.16 10.82
C PRO A 252 -4.08 3.06 9.76
N PHE A 253 -2.97 2.32 9.72
CA PHE A 253 -2.81 1.10 8.96
C PHE A 253 -2.92 -0.10 9.90
N ARG A 254 -3.97 -0.89 9.72
CA ARG A 254 -4.23 -2.10 10.49
C ARG A 254 -3.40 -3.25 9.94
N LEU A 255 -2.20 -3.44 10.47
CA LEU A 255 -1.20 -4.35 9.90
C LEU A 255 -1.68 -5.81 9.95
N LYS A 256 -2.30 -6.23 11.05
CA LYS A 256 -2.91 -7.58 11.16
C LYS A 256 -4.02 -7.81 10.14
N ASP A 257 -4.87 -6.81 9.93
CA ASP A 257 -5.95 -6.84 8.93
C ASP A 257 -5.39 -6.93 7.49
N ILE A 258 -4.29 -6.22 7.21
CA ILE A 258 -3.60 -6.24 5.92
C ILE A 258 -2.96 -7.61 5.66
N LEU A 259 -2.45 -8.29 6.69
CA LEU A 259 -1.88 -9.65 6.56
C LEU A 259 -2.93 -10.75 6.45
N ARG A 260 -4.11 -10.54 7.03
CA ARG A 260 -5.14 -11.56 7.16
C ARG A 260 -5.48 -12.31 5.86
N PRO A 261 -5.61 -11.65 4.69
CA PRO A 261 -5.85 -12.37 3.44
C PRO A 261 -4.75 -13.42 3.14
N ASN A 262 -3.48 -13.12 3.38
CA ASN A 262 -2.40 -14.09 3.17
C ASN A 262 -2.46 -15.24 4.18
N GLN A 263 -2.79 -14.96 5.44
CA GLN A 263 -2.94 -15.99 6.48
C GLN A 263 -4.09 -16.96 6.13
N LEU A 264 -5.24 -16.43 5.70
CA LEU A 264 -6.36 -17.23 5.23
C LEU A 264 -6.00 -18.02 3.97
N TYR A 265 -5.23 -17.42 3.05
CA TYR A 265 -4.77 -18.10 1.84
C TYR A 265 -3.91 -19.31 2.19
N VAL A 266 -2.94 -19.16 3.11
CA VAL A 266 -2.11 -20.27 3.60
C VAL A 266 -2.97 -21.35 4.27
N LYS A 267 -3.95 -20.94 5.07
CA LYS A 267 -4.82 -21.89 5.78
C LYS A 267 -5.67 -22.74 4.83
N ILE A 268 -6.19 -22.14 3.75
CA ILE A 268 -7.11 -22.82 2.82
C ILE A 268 -6.36 -23.55 1.70
N PHE A 269 -5.29 -22.96 1.16
CA PHE A 269 -4.59 -23.47 -0.02
C PHE A 269 -3.16 -23.95 0.26
N GLY A 270 -2.63 -23.73 1.46
CA GLY A 270 -1.28 -24.11 1.86
C GLY A 270 -0.20 -23.06 1.56
N GLU A 271 0.93 -23.18 2.24
CA GLU A 271 2.05 -22.23 2.14
C GLU A 271 2.72 -22.27 0.76
N SER A 272 2.84 -23.46 0.15
CA SER A 272 3.40 -23.62 -1.19
C SER A 272 2.60 -22.85 -2.25
N ALA A 273 1.26 -22.82 -2.11
CA ALA A 273 0.40 -22.05 -3.01
C ALA A 273 0.60 -20.54 -2.83
N LEU A 274 0.73 -20.05 -1.58
CA LEU A 274 1.05 -18.65 -1.33
C LEU A 274 2.40 -18.28 -1.94
N LYS A 275 3.45 -19.08 -1.73
CA LYS A 275 4.79 -18.82 -2.29
C LYS A 275 4.75 -18.71 -3.81
N LYS A 276 4.10 -19.68 -4.47
CA LYS A 276 3.93 -19.71 -5.93
C LYS A 276 3.17 -18.47 -6.45
N ASN A 277 2.12 -18.04 -5.76
CA ASN A 277 1.18 -17.03 -6.26
C ASN A 277 1.38 -15.63 -5.67
N SER A 278 2.30 -15.44 -4.72
CA SER A 278 2.49 -14.23 -3.91
C SER A 278 2.46 -12.93 -4.72
N LYS A 279 3.24 -12.86 -5.80
CA LYS A 279 3.31 -11.70 -6.71
C LYS A 279 1.98 -11.41 -7.40
N LYS A 280 1.26 -12.43 -7.86
CA LYS A 280 -0.05 -12.27 -8.50
C LYS A 280 -1.11 -11.83 -7.48
N LEU A 281 -1.05 -12.35 -6.26
CA LEU A 281 -1.97 -11.97 -5.18
C LEU A 281 -1.80 -10.51 -4.77
N SER A 282 -0.56 -10.04 -4.58
CA SER A 282 -0.33 -8.64 -4.21
C SER A 282 -0.73 -7.65 -5.31
N GLN A 283 -0.64 -8.06 -6.59
CA GLN A 283 -1.14 -7.30 -7.73
C GLN A 283 -2.66 -7.19 -7.81
N LEU A 284 -3.39 -8.14 -7.20
CA LEU A 284 -4.85 -8.13 -7.18
C LEU A 284 -5.41 -7.34 -5.98
N TYR A 285 -4.82 -7.51 -4.80
CA TYR A 285 -5.29 -6.81 -3.61
C TYR A 285 -5.14 -5.29 -3.70
N GLY A 286 -6.09 -4.57 -3.09
CA GLY A 286 -6.04 -3.11 -2.97
C GLY A 286 -6.17 -2.33 -4.27
N THR A 287 -6.71 -2.96 -5.31
CA THR A 287 -6.84 -2.39 -6.66
C THR A 287 -8.21 -1.79 -6.96
N ALA A 288 -9.23 -2.00 -6.10
CA ALA A 288 -10.59 -1.56 -6.38
C ALA A 288 -10.75 -0.03 -6.45
N ILE A 289 -10.21 0.70 -5.48
CA ILE A 289 -10.42 2.16 -5.33
C ILE A 289 -9.12 2.99 -5.24
N GLY A 290 -7.98 2.34 -5.03
CA GLY A 290 -6.67 3.00 -4.86
C GLY A 290 -6.45 3.63 -3.47
N LEU A 291 -5.18 3.87 -3.11
CA LEU A 291 -4.80 4.28 -1.75
C LEU A 291 -5.44 5.60 -1.29
N LYS A 292 -5.44 6.63 -2.15
CA LYS A 292 -6.00 7.95 -1.79
C LYS A 292 -7.48 7.86 -1.42
N ALA A 293 -8.27 7.13 -2.21
CA ALA A 293 -9.69 6.93 -1.92
C ALA A 293 -9.89 6.02 -0.70
N ALA A 294 -9.08 4.97 -0.54
CA ALA A 294 -9.13 4.11 0.63
C ALA A 294 -8.86 4.88 1.93
N CYS A 295 -7.96 5.88 1.93
CA CYS A 295 -7.70 6.72 3.10
C CYS A 295 -8.93 7.54 3.54
N GLN A 296 -9.87 7.84 2.63
CA GLN A 296 -11.10 8.56 2.97
C GLN A 296 -12.04 7.73 3.86
N LEU A 297 -11.80 6.42 3.98
CA LEU A 297 -12.53 5.53 4.88
C LEU A 297 -12.00 5.60 6.33
N GLY A 298 -11.00 6.44 6.60
CA GLY A 298 -10.47 6.72 7.94
C GLY A 298 -9.44 5.72 8.46
N SER A 299 -9.30 4.55 7.85
CA SER A 299 -8.22 3.59 8.13
C SER A 299 -8.00 2.64 6.95
N ILE A 300 -6.81 2.05 6.88
CA ILE A 300 -6.45 1.04 5.87
C ILE A 300 -6.38 -0.32 6.56
N GLY A 301 -7.27 -1.22 6.14
CA GLY A 301 -7.36 -2.60 6.64
C GLY A 301 -7.99 -3.49 5.56
N ILE A 302 -8.71 -4.55 5.96
CA ILE A 302 -9.33 -5.51 5.03
C ILE A 302 -10.17 -4.81 3.93
N PRO A 303 -11.04 -3.81 4.23
CA PRO A 303 -11.84 -3.16 3.20
C PRO A 303 -10.99 -2.50 2.09
N ALA A 304 -9.86 -1.90 2.46
CA ALA A 304 -8.95 -1.25 1.53
C ALA A 304 -8.22 -2.25 0.62
N MET A 305 -8.15 -3.51 1.02
CA MET A 305 -7.54 -4.61 0.26
C MET A 305 -8.47 -5.17 -0.84
N GLU A 306 -9.66 -4.59 -1.07
CA GLU A 306 -10.62 -5.09 -2.05
C GLU A 306 -9.98 -5.21 -3.46
N PRO A 307 -10.08 -6.40 -4.10
CA PRO A 307 -9.59 -6.58 -5.45
C PRO A 307 -10.58 -6.03 -6.47
N LYS A 308 -10.05 -5.35 -7.51
CA LYS A 308 -10.84 -4.80 -8.60
C LYS A 308 -11.58 -5.90 -9.33
N GLY A 309 -12.84 -5.63 -9.70
CA GLY A 309 -13.67 -6.57 -10.45
C GLY A 309 -14.52 -7.51 -9.59
N LEU A 310 -14.34 -7.50 -8.27
CA LEU A 310 -15.18 -8.26 -7.34
C LEU A 310 -16.57 -7.64 -7.15
N ARG A 311 -16.65 -6.31 -6.98
CA ARG A 311 -17.90 -5.60 -6.69
C ARG A 311 -19.10 -5.94 -7.60
N PRO A 312 -18.93 -6.10 -8.94
CA PRO A 312 -20.02 -6.49 -9.84
C PRO A 312 -20.67 -7.85 -9.53
N PHE A 313 -20.03 -8.73 -8.77
CA PHE A 313 -20.61 -10.02 -8.41
C PHE A 313 -21.58 -9.92 -7.23
N PHE A 314 -21.53 -8.88 -6.41
CA PHE A 314 -22.47 -8.73 -5.29
C PHE A 314 -23.88 -8.44 -5.79
N ASN A 315 -24.87 -9.11 -5.20
CA ASN A 315 -26.25 -8.69 -5.36
C ASN A 315 -26.46 -7.38 -4.60
N THR A 316 -27.16 -6.44 -5.21
CA THR A 316 -27.49 -5.16 -4.57
C THR A 316 -29.00 -4.95 -4.60
N GLN A 317 -29.48 -3.97 -3.84
CA GLN A 317 -30.88 -3.57 -3.91
C GLN A 317 -31.27 -3.01 -5.29
N LYS A 318 -30.29 -2.56 -6.08
CA LYS A 318 -30.49 -1.94 -7.40
C LYS A 318 -30.39 -2.93 -8.56
N GLY A 319 -30.02 -4.19 -8.31
CA GLY A 319 -29.90 -5.19 -9.36
C GLY A 319 -29.13 -6.45 -8.94
N GLU A 320 -29.35 -7.51 -9.71
CA GLU A 320 -28.65 -8.79 -9.57
C GLU A 320 -27.16 -8.65 -9.91
N GLY A 321 -26.31 -9.32 -9.15
CA GLY A 321 -24.87 -9.38 -9.44
C GLY A 321 -24.59 -10.20 -10.70
N LYS A 322 -23.44 -9.96 -11.33
CA LYS A 322 -22.98 -10.73 -12.50
C LYS A 322 -22.98 -12.23 -12.20
N LYS A 323 -23.32 -13.03 -13.22
CA LYS A 323 -23.18 -14.48 -13.14
C LYS A 323 -21.71 -14.85 -12.97
N ILE A 324 -21.44 -15.75 -12.04
CA ILE A 324 -20.11 -16.29 -11.81
C ILE A 324 -19.96 -17.51 -12.73
N ILE A 325 -18.92 -17.49 -13.55
CA ILE A 325 -18.56 -18.59 -14.45
C ILE A 325 -17.13 -18.94 -14.11
N TYR A 326 -16.92 -20.18 -13.67
CA TYR A 326 -15.58 -20.70 -13.43
C TYR A 326 -15.08 -21.41 -14.68
N LYS A 327 -13.84 -21.12 -15.09
CA LYS A 327 -13.12 -21.86 -16.12
C LYS A 327 -11.81 -22.34 -15.52
N GLN A 328 -11.38 -23.55 -15.90
CA GLN A 328 -10.08 -24.10 -15.49
C GLN A 328 -8.96 -23.40 -16.26
N ASP A 329 -8.61 -22.22 -15.79
CA ASP A 329 -7.50 -21.40 -16.25
C ASP A 329 -6.73 -20.88 -15.02
N GLU A 330 -5.40 -20.94 -15.04
CA GLU A 330 -4.58 -20.66 -13.86
C GLU A 330 -4.72 -19.20 -13.38
N GLU A 331 -4.86 -18.23 -14.28
CA GLU A 331 -5.05 -16.82 -13.91
C GLU A 331 -6.44 -16.56 -13.34
N GLN A 332 -7.46 -17.17 -13.95
CA GLN A 332 -8.81 -17.10 -13.41
C GLN A 332 -8.90 -17.76 -12.04
N GLU A 333 -8.24 -18.89 -11.82
CA GLU A 333 -8.23 -19.57 -10.53
C GLU A 333 -7.62 -18.70 -9.42
N ILE A 334 -6.48 -18.06 -9.68
CA ILE A 334 -5.84 -17.16 -8.69
C ILE A 334 -6.76 -15.96 -8.40
N THR A 335 -7.36 -15.38 -9.43
CA THR A 335 -8.32 -14.27 -9.27
C THR A 335 -9.53 -14.70 -8.44
N PHE A 336 -10.08 -15.87 -8.74
CA PHE A 336 -11.23 -16.44 -8.04
C PHE A 336 -10.92 -16.72 -6.58
N ASN A 337 -9.77 -17.33 -6.29
CA ASN A 337 -9.30 -17.62 -4.94
C ASN A 337 -9.05 -16.33 -4.16
N THR A 338 -8.52 -15.28 -4.82
CA THR A 338 -8.33 -13.96 -4.20
C THR A 338 -9.66 -13.35 -3.78
N TYR A 339 -10.69 -13.43 -4.63
CA TYR A 339 -12.03 -12.94 -4.32
C TYR A 339 -12.65 -13.69 -3.13
N LEU A 340 -12.57 -15.01 -3.13
CA LEU A 340 -13.02 -15.87 -2.03
C LEU A 340 -12.34 -15.50 -0.71
N ILE A 341 -11.02 -15.38 -0.72
CA ILE A 341 -10.22 -15.07 0.47
C ILE A 341 -10.53 -13.69 1.02
N TRP A 342 -10.69 -12.69 0.15
CA TRP A 342 -11.06 -11.35 0.59
C TRP A 342 -12.47 -11.31 1.19
N ILE A 343 -13.44 -12.01 0.58
CA ILE A 343 -14.79 -12.16 1.14
C ILE A 343 -14.74 -12.83 2.52
N MET A 344 -13.96 -13.90 2.67
CA MET A 344 -13.74 -14.58 3.94
C MET A 344 -13.11 -13.66 4.99
N ALA A 345 -12.14 -12.83 4.59
CA ALA A 345 -11.53 -11.84 5.47
C ALA A 345 -12.57 -10.81 5.96
N MET A 346 -13.41 -10.29 5.07
CA MET A 346 -14.49 -9.35 5.41
C MET A 346 -15.52 -9.96 6.38
N LEU A 347 -15.84 -11.25 6.21
CA LEU A 347 -16.77 -11.96 7.07
C LEU A 347 -16.21 -12.22 8.48
N ASN A 348 -14.88 -12.24 8.64
CA ASN A 348 -14.18 -12.47 9.91
C ASN A 348 -14.69 -13.71 10.68
N ASN A 349 -15.15 -14.74 9.98
CA ASN A 349 -15.60 -15.99 10.56
C ASN A 349 -15.24 -17.16 9.64
N GLU A 350 -14.21 -17.90 10.04
CA GLU A 350 -13.66 -18.98 9.23
C GLU A 350 -14.63 -20.15 9.05
N LYS A 351 -15.53 -20.39 10.00
CA LYS A 351 -16.55 -21.45 9.88
C LYS A 351 -17.45 -21.24 8.67
N LEU A 352 -17.63 -19.99 8.22
CA LEU A 352 -18.43 -19.68 7.05
C LEU A 352 -17.83 -20.24 5.75
N TRP A 353 -16.55 -20.58 5.73
CA TRP A 353 -15.94 -21.28 4.60
C TRP A 353 -16.59 -22.65 4.42
N ASP A 354 -16.47 -23.53 5.41
CA ASP A 354 -16.99 -24.90 5.35
C ASP A 354 -18.50 -24.89 5.11
N MET A 355 -19.22 -24.02 5.81
CA MET A 355 -20.66 -23.87 5.66
C MET A 355 -21.06 -23.41 4.26
N SER A 356 -20.31 -22.49 3.64
CA SER A 356 -20.59 -22.07 2.27
C SER A 356 -20.39 -23.20 1.26
N GLN A 357 -19.42 -24.10 1.49
CA GLN A 357 -19.21 -25.28 0.67
C GLN A 357 -20.31 -26.32 0.87
N GLU A 358 -20.72 -26.58 2.11
CA GLU A 358 -21.85 -27.46 2.43
C GLU A 358 -23.14 -26.97 1.78
N PHE A 359 -23.44 -25.67 1.89
CA PHE A 359 -24.62 -25.07 1.28
C PHE A 359 -24.58 -25.16 -0.24
N ALA A 360 -23.43 -24.90 -0.86
CA ALA A 360 -23.26 -25.08 -2.30
C ALA A 360 -23.49 -26.53 -2.75
N LYS A 361 -22.96 -27.53 -2.02
CA LYS A 361 -23.18 -28.96 -2.30
C LYS A 361 -24.66 -29.34 -2.16
N LEU A 362 -25.33 -28.83 -1.13
CA LEU A 362 -26.74 -29.09 -0.89
C LEU A 362 -27.62 -28.55 -2.03
N LEU A 363 -27.33 -27.33 -2.51
CA LEU A 363 -28.03 -26.74 -3.65
C LEU A 363 -27.80 -27.53 -4.94
N LEU A 364 -26.58 -28.03 -5.19
CA LEU A 364 -26.29 -28.87 -6.35
C LEU A 364 -26.99 -30.23 -6.28
N LYS A 365 -27.06 -30.85 -5.10
CA LYS A 365 -27.80 -32.09 -4.88
C LYS A 365 -29.29 -31.91 -5.19
N TYR A 366 -29.87 -30.80 -4.73
CA TYR A 366 -31.27 -30.46 -5.04
C TYR A 366 -31.49 -30.32 -6.55
N GLU A 367 -30.63 -29.60 -7.28
CA GLU A 367 -30.74 -29.49 -8.75
C GLU A 367 -30.63 -30.83 -9.47
N ALA A 368 -29.74 -31.72 -9.02
CA ALA A 368 -29.54 -33.04 -9.61
C ALA A 368 -30.77 -33.96 -9.46
N GLY A 369 -31.66 -33.70 -8.50
CA GLY A 369 -32.92 -34.43 -8.34
C GLY A 369 -34.02 -34.05 -9.34
N ALA A 370 -33.76 -33.12 -10.27
CA ALA A 370 -34.73 -32.75 -11.29
C ALA A 370 -34.92 -33.88 -12.33
N GLU A 371 -36.18 -34.13 -12.72
CA GLU A 371 -36.48 -35.01 -13.86
C GLU A 371 -35.86 -34.45 -15.15
N LYS A 372 -35.40 -35.36 -16.03
CA LYS A 372 -34.68 -35.03 -17.25
C LYS A 372 -35.45 -34.02 -18.11
N GLY A 373 -34.92 -32.80 -18.23
CA GLY A 373 -35.51 -31.72 -19.04
C GLY A 373 -36.30 -30.65 -18.25
N ARG A 374 -36.54 -30.85 -16.95
CA ARG A 374 -37.14 -29.80 -16.09
C ARG A 374 -36.08 -28.81 -15.60
N ARG A 375 -36.47 -27.54 -15.49
CA ARG A 375 -35.61 -26.41 -15.04
C ARG A 375 -36.14 -25.71 -13.79
N ASP A 376 -37.22 -26.20 -13.22
CA ASP A 376 -37.85 -25.70 -11.99
C ASP A 376 -36.85 -25.65 -10.82
N ARG A 377 -36.16 -26.75 -10.52
CA ARG A 377 -35.18 -26.79 -9.42
C ARG A 377 -34.00 -25.85 -9.64
N THR A 378 -33.43 -25.83 -10.85
CA THR A 378 -32.38 -24.87 -11.22
C THR A 378 -32.87 -23.42 -11.14
N ASN A 379 -34.11 -23.13 -11.52
CA ASN A 379 -34.69 -21.80 -11.40
C ASN A 379 -34.86 -21.41 -9.93
N ASN A 380 -35.31 -22.32 -9.07
CA ASN A 380 -35.47 -22.09 -7.63
C ASN A 380 -34.12 -21.75 -6.97
N VAL A 381 -33.06 -22.52 -7.26
CA VAL A 381 -31.71 -22.22 -6.75
C VAL A 381 -31.20 -20.89 -7.27
N ASN A 382 -31.38 -20.59 -8.57
CA ASN A 382 -30.98 -19.30 -9.12
C ASN A 382 -31.71 -18.13 -8.45
N GLN A 383 -33.02 -18.26 -8.21
CA GLN A 383 -33.79 -17.23 -7.50
C GLN A 383 -33.29 -17.03 -6.07
N LEU A 384 -33.03 -18.11 -5.34
CA LEU A 384 -32.44 -18.09 -4.00
C LEU A 384 -31.10 -17.34 -4.00
N LEU A 385 -30.17 -17.71 -4.88
CA LEU A 385 -28.84 -17.10 -4.96
C LEU A 385 -28.88 -15.63 -5.45
N ARG A 386 -29.92 -15.21 -6.18
CA ARG A 386 -30.15 -13.81 -6.59
C ARG A 386 -30.65 -12.91 -5.46
N SER A 387 -30.93 -13.47 -4.29
CA SER A 387 -31.44 -12.70 -3.16
C SER A 387 -30.45 -11.62 -2.72
N SER A 388 -30.96 -10.42 -2.50
CA SER A 388 -30.17 -9.25 -2.08
C SER A 388 -30.28 -8.95 -0.59
N ARG A 389 -31.22 -9.61 0.12
CA ARG A 389 -31.48 -9.44 1.55
C ARG A 389 -31.74 -10.79 2.23
N LYS A 390 -31.45 -10.89 3.53
CA LYS A 390 -31.68 -12.09 4.35
C LYS A 390 -33.11 -12.62 4.25
N LYS A 391 -34.11 -11.74 4.41
CA LYS A 391 -35.53 -12.10 4.36
C LYS A 391 -35.92 -12.75 3.04
N ASP A 392 -35.53 -12.15 1.92
CA ASP A 392 -35.78 -12.66 0.56
C ASP A 392 -35.14 -14.03 0.36
N PHE A 393 -33.91 -14.23 0.85
CA PHE A 393 -33.23 -15.51 0.81
C PHE A 393 -33.99 -16.60 1.58
N ILE A 394 -34.44 -16.30 2.80
CA ILE A 394 -35.19 -17.25 3.63
C ILE A 394 -36.56 -17.58 3.00
N GLU A 395 -37.25 -16.59 2.42
CA GLU A 395 -38.53 -16.82 1.71
C GLU A 395 -38.35 -17.74 0.50
N LYS A 396 -37.27 -17.54 -0.27
CA LYS A 396 -36.94 -18.37 -1.44
C LYS A 396 -36.39 -19.75 -1.08
N LEU A 397 -36.05 -19.99 0.18
CA LEU A 397 -35.67 -21.31 0.71
C LEU A 397 -36.89 -22.22 0.91
N ILE A 398 -38.07 -21.65 1.17
CA ILE A 398 -39.32 -22.40 1.43
C ILE A 398 -39.66 -23.44 0.35
N PRO A 399 -39.65 -23.12 -0.97
CA PRO A 399 -39.96 -24.11 -2.00
C PRO A 399 -38.97 -25.28 -2.01
N LEU A 400 -37.68 -25.05 -1.77
CA LEU A 400 -36.66 -26.11 -1.74
C LEU A 400 -36.93 -27.08 -0.59
N VAL A 401 -37.26 -26.56 0.59
CA VAL A 401 -37.57 -27.36 1.79
C VAL A 401 -38.83 -28.22 1.59
N LYS A 402 -39.83 -27.71 0.85
CA LYS A 402 -41.07 -28.45 0.58
C LYS A 402 -40.89 -29.65 -0.36
N GLU A 403 -39.85 -29.60 -1.20
CA GLU A 403 -39.61 -30.58 -2.26
C GLU A 403 -38.56 -31.64 -1.90
N GLU A 404 -37.91 -31.53 -0.74
CA GLU A 404 -36.85 -32.43 -0.28
C GLU A 404 -37.25 -33.12 1.04
N GLU A 405 -36.94 -34.41 1.17
CA GLU A 405 -37.17 -35.18 2.40
C GLU A 405 -36.17 -34.81 3.51
N ASP A 406 -34.92 -34.49 3.12
CA ASP A 406 -33.85 -34.08 4.02
C ASP A 406 -33.83 -32.55 4.18
N THR A 407 -34.51 -32.06 5.22
CA THR A 407 -34.73 -30.63 5.46
C THR A 407 -33.72 -30.01 6.43
N GLU A 408 -32.88 -30.82 7.10
CA GLU A 408 -31.97 -30.33 8.16
C GLU A 408 -30.93 -29.37 7.61
N GLY A 409 -30.33 -29.70 6.46
CA GLY A 409 -29.33 -28.85 5.80
C GLY A 409 -29.88 -27.48 5.38
N PHE A 410 -31.11 -27.44 4.85
CA PHE A 410 -31.78 -26.19 4.48
C PHE A 410 -32.22 -25.39 5.71
N GLY A 411 -32.65 -26.06 6.78
CA GLY A 411 -32.93 -25.42 8.07
C GLY A 411 -31.69 -24.76 8.67
N ASN A 412 -30.54 -25.42 8.61
CA ASN A 412 -29.27 -24.84 9.04
C ASN A 412 -28.88 -23.62 8.16
N MET A 413 -29.09 -23.71 6.85
CA MET A 413 -28.86 -22.58 5.93
C MET A 413 -29.69 -21.35 6.31
N ALA A 414 -30.99 -21.53 6.57
CA ALA A 414 -31.87 -20.45 7.01
C ALA A 414 -31.44 -19.88 8.38
N LYS A 415 -31.08 -20.74 9.33
CA LYS A 415 -30.61 -20.33 10.67
C LYS A 415 -29.39 -19.41 10.57
N VAL A 416 -28.40 -19.81 9.78
CA VAL A 416 -27.11 -19.11 9.64
C VAL A 416 -27.29 -17.75 8.98
N VAL A 417 -28.10 -17.71 7.91
CA VAL A 417 -28.44 -16.46 7.25
C VAL A 417 -29.25 -15.55 8.18
N ASN A 418 -30.19 -16.08 8.97
CA ASN A 418 -31.01 -15.28 9.86
C ASN A 418 -30.22 -14.61 10.98
N ILE A 419 -29.29 -15.34 11.63
CA ILE A 419 -28.52 -14.82 12.76
C ILE A 419 -27.37 -13.90 12.36
N MET A 420 -26.99 -13.83 11.08
CA MET A 420 -25.85 -13.02 10.67
C MET A 420 -26.18 -11.53 10.59
N PRO A 421 -25.22 -10.63 10.85
CA PRO A 421 -25.39 -9.19 10.63
C PRO A 421 -25.83 -8.88 9.20
N ASP A 422 -26.70 -7.89 9.02
CA ASP A 422 -27.20 -7.50 7.69
C ASP A 422 -26.06 -7.14 6.73
N ASP A 423 -25.03 -6.46 7.22
CA ASP A 423 -23.86 -6.07 6.41
C ASP A 423 -23.01 -7.25 5.95
N ASN A 424 -23.07 -8.39 6.66
CA ASN A 424 -22.33 -9.61 6.31
C ASN A 424 -23.06 -10.46 5.26
N TYR A 425 -24.37 -10.33 5.14
CA TYR A 425 -25.16 -11.16 4.25
C TYR A 425 -24.74 -11.06 2.77
N PRO A 426 -24.50 -9.86 2.18
CA PRO A 426 -24.05 -9.76 0.79
C PRO A 426 -22.72 -10.51 0.54
N TYR A 427 -21.79 -10.47 1.51
CA TYR A 427 -20.53 -11.19 1.45
C TYR A 427 -20.75 -12.70 1.49
N PHE A 428 -21.56 -13.18 2.43
CA PHE A 428 -21.80 -14.61 2.57
C PHE A 428 -22.61 -15.21 1.42
N ASN A 429 -23.64 -14.52 0.93
CA ASN A 429 -24.36 -14.99 -0.26
C ASN A 429 -23.43 -15.02 -1.48
N THR A 430 -22.56 -14.02 -1.64
CA THR A 430 -21.54 -14.03 -2.70
C THR A 430 -20.57 -15.20 -2.52
N LEU A 431 -20.12 -15.48 -1.29
CA LEU A 431 -19.28 -16.65 -0.97
C LEU A 431 -19.94 -17.96 -1.44
N ILE A 432 -21.20 -18.19 -1.08
CA ILE A 432 -21.97 -19.39 -1.51
C ILE A 432 -22.00 -19.47 -3.04
N ARG A 433 -22.25 -18.36 -3.73
CA ARG A 433 -22.32 -18.33 -5.20
C ARG A 433 -20.99 -18.65 -5.86
N PHE A 434 -19.87 -18.21 -5.28
CA PHE A 434 -18.54 -18.59 -5.74
C PHE A 434 -18.29 -20.09 -5.52
N GLN A 435 -18.59 -20.63 -4.32
CA GLN A 435 -18.43 -22.07 -4.06
C GLN A 435 -19.31 -22.94 -4.97
N TYR A 436 -20.57 -22.53 -5.17
CA TYR A 436 -21.50 -23.18 -6.08
C TYR A 436 -20.94 -23.23 -7.50
N ALA A 437 -20.39 -22.11 -8.01
CA ALA A 437 -19.78 -22.07 -9.34
C ALA A 437 -18.50 -22.93 -9.45
N LEU A 438 -17.72 -23.09 -8.38
CA LEU A 438 -16.54 -23.99 -8.38
C LEU A 438 -16.91 -25.46 -8.42
N LEU A 439 -17.99 -25.83 -7.72
CA LEU A 439 -18.45 -27.21 -7.61
C LEU A 439 -19.30 -27.64 -8.81
N ASN A 440 -19.98 -26.69 -9.47
CA ASN A 440 -20.79 -26.91 -10.67
C ASN A 440 -19.91 -26.89 -11.93
N LYS A 441 -19.11 -27.94 -12.13
CA LYS A 441 -18.19 -28.09 -13.27
C LYS A 441 -18.87 -28.62 -14.52
#